data_AF-A0A837RE52-F1
#
_entry.id   AF-A0A837RE52-F1
#
_cell.length_a   1.000
_cell.length_b   1.000
_cell.length_c   1.000
_cell.angle_alpha   90.00
_cell.angle_beta   90.00
_cell.angle_gamma   90.00
#
_symmetry.space_group_name_H-M   'P 1'
#
loop_
_entity.id
_entity.type
_entity.pdbx_description
1 polymer ?
#
loop_
_entity_poly.entity_id
_entity_poly.type
_entity_poly.pdbx_seq_one_letter_code
_entity_poly.pdbx_strand_id
1 'polypeptide(L)'
;MQKPMPVAVTNIAGNITHQPAYMTIVLNDHKYSTARKKTPFILKALNEGAAAHGRLTITPSRLSLADERGQVFQTLAPTSAAITDVQLGLYRSIVRQLGNGVRMKARYTLAVTLMTPSASYQLLNTDLAVIEPLIAWIKDYQLHLTDPLQLATSDLDWLNLTTAQFEALTKGTKYFTWQQTIGAHW
;
A
#
# COMPACT_ATOMS: atom_id res chain seq x y z
N MET A 1 12.14 3.59 21.47
CA MET A 1 10.76 3.42 20.95
C MET A 1 10.69 4.08 19.58
N GLN A 2 10.28 3.35 18.54
CA GLN A 2 10.15 3.92 17.20
C GLN A 2 8.84 4.73 17.12
N LYS A 3 8.91 5.94 16.57
CA LYS A 3 7.75 6.80 16.40
C LYS A 3 6.75 6.13 15.45
N PRO A 4 5.46 6.04 15.81
CA PRO A 4 4.46 5.50 14.90
C PRO A 4 4.41 6.31 13.60
N MET A 5 4.18 5.63 12.48
CA MET A 5 3.97 6.28 11.19
C MET A 5 2.53 6.78 11.12
N PRO A 6 2.29 8.12 11.06
CA PRO A 6 0.96 8.64 10.82
C PRO A 6 0.52 8.29 9.40
N VAL A 7 -0.74 7.91 9.24
CA VAL A 7 -1.35 7.58 7.95
C VAL A 7 -2.52 8.51 7.72
N ALA A 8 -2.62 9.08 6.53
CA ALA A 8 -3.76 9.87 6.11
C ALA A 8 -4.99 8.95 5.95
N VAL A 9 -5.98 9.14 6.83
CA VAL A 9 -7.27 8.43 6.81
C VAL A 9 -8.43 9.33 6.38
N THR A 10 -8.23 10.65 6.40
CA THR A 10 -9.21 11.65 5.96
C THR A 10 -8.48 12.76 5.23
N ASN A 11 -9.17 13.42 4.29
CA ASN A 11 -8.58 14.40 3.39
C ASN A 11 -7.30 13.84 2.74
N ILE A 12 -7.41 12.65 2.13
CA ILE A 12 -6.26 11.99 1.50
C ILE A 12 -5.67 12.90 0.41
N ALA A 13 -6.52 13.56 -0.39
CA ALA A 13 -6.09 14.47 -1.44
C ALA A 13 -5.14 15.58 -0.94
N GLY A 14 -5.41 16.15 0.23
CA GLY A 14 -4.58 17.21 0.81
C GLY A 14 -3.34 16.74 1.57
N ASN A 15 -3.24 15.44 1.91
CA ASN A 15 -2.21 14.92 2.81
C ASN A 15 -1.29 13.86 2.20
N ILE A 16 -1.67 13.20 1.12
CA ILE A 16 -0.95 12.04 0.56
C ILE A 16 0.48 12.36 0.10
N THR A 17 0.79 13.63 -0.12
CA THR A 17 2.14 14.13 -0.46
C THR A 17 3.07 14.30 0.74
N HIS A 18 2.52 14.27 1.95
CA HIS A 18 3.24 14.47 3.21
C HIS A 18 3.14 13.25 4.14
N GLN A 19 2.11 12.43 3.96
CA GLN A 19 1.81 11.27 4.78
C GLN A 19 1.34 10.12 3.89
N PRO A 20 1.74 8.87 4.19
CA PRO A 20 1.23 7.72 3.47
C PRO A 20 -0.28 7.58 3.64
N ALA A 21 -0.95 7.02 2.64
CA ALA A 21 -2.36 6.67 2.69
C ALA A 21 -2.56 5.19 2.32
N TYR A 22 -3.48 4.52 3.01
CA TYR A 22 -3.91 3.19 2.58
C TYR A 22 -4.82 3.30 1.36
N MET A 23 -4.44 2.61 0.29
CA MET A 23 -5.10 2.70 -1.02
C MET A 23 -5.54 1.32 -1.48
N THR A 24 -6.76 1.22 -2.00
CA THR A 24 -7.13 0.08 -2.84
C THR A 24 -6.51 0.24 -4.21
N ILE A 25 -5.86 -0.79 -4.73
CA ILE A 25 -5.28 -0.77 -6.07
C ILE A 25 -6.21 -1.54 -7.01
N VAL A 26 -6.59 -0.93 -8.12
CA VAL A 26 -7.33 -1.55 -9.22
C VAL A 26 -6.42 -1.61 -10.42
N LEU A 27 -6.10 -2.81 -10.88
CA LEU A 27 -5.17 -3.08 -11.97
C LEU A 27 -5.58 -4.35 -12.70
N ASN A 28 -5.61 -4.32 -14.04
CA ASN A 28 -6.06 -5.42 -14.90
C ASN A 28 -7.46 -5.95 -14.51
N ASP A 29 -8.40 -5.03 -14.29
CA ASP A 29 -9.78 -5.28 -13.80
C ASP A 29 -9.88 -6.03 -12.45
N HIS A 30 -8.76 -6.26 -11.78
CA HIS A 30 -8.70 -6.86 -10.46
C HIS A 30 -8.54 -5.80 -9.37
N LYS A 31 -9.23 -6.01 -8.25
CA LYS A 31 -9.23 -5.11 -7.09
C LYS A 31 -8.45 -5.73 -5.93
N TYR A 32 -7.32 -5.11 -5.60
CA TYR A 32 -6.44 -5.46 -4.49
C TYR A 32 -6.76 -4.55 -3.30
N SER A 33 -7.60 -5.04 -2.39
CA SER A 33 -8.23 -4.24 -1.35
C SER A 33 -7.45 -4.26 -0.05
N THR A 34 -7.18 -3.08 0.50
CA THR A 34 -6.68 -2.93 1.88
C THR A 34 -7.77 -3.13 2.94
N ALA A 35 -9.04 -2.93 2.58
CA ALA A 35 -10.15 -3.12 3.50
C ALA A 35 -10.27 -4.59 3.93
N ARG A 36 -10.57 -4.82 5.22
CA ARG A 36 -10.77 -6.18 5.75
C ARG A 36 -11.90 -6.88 4.99
N LYS A 37 -11.60 -8.05 4.38
CA LYS A 37 -12.57 -8.87 3.62
C LYS A 37 -13.76 -9.37 4.46
N LYS A 38 -13.71 -9.31 5.79
CA LYS A 38 -14.77 -9.76 6.71
C LYS A 38 -14.99 -8.78 7.86
N THR A 39 -15.67 -7.68 7.59
CA THR A 39 -16.24 -6.81 8.64
C THR A 39 -17.75 -7.08 8.71
N PRO A 40 -18.31 -7.51 9.85
CA PRO A 40 -19.75 -7.69 10.02
C PRO A 40 -20.51 -6.42 9.61
N PHE A 41 -21.70 -6.57 9.00
CA PHE A 41 -22.48 -5.47 8.43
C PHE A 41 -22.75 -4.32 9.43
N ILE A 42 -22.95 -4.67 10.71
CA ILE A 42 -23.17 -3.72 11.82
C ILE A 42 -21.91 -2.89 12.11
N LEU A 43 -20.73 -3.51 12.04
CA LEU A 43 -19.46 -2.81 12.12
C LEU A 43 -19.20 -1.99 10.87
N LYS A 44 -19.73 -2.36 9.69
CA LYS A 44 -19.57 -1.61 8.44
C LYS A 44 -20.29 -0.25 8.47
N ALA A 45 -21.45 -0.17 9.12
CA ALA A 45 -22.23 1.08 9.27
C ALA A 45 -21.66 2.02 10.34
N LEU A 46 -21.06 1.47 11.41
CA LEU A 46 -20.33 2.25 12.42
C LEU A 46 -18.89 2.57 11.98
N ASN A 47 -18.34 1.80 11.03
CA ASN A 47 -17.03 1.96 10.42
C ASN A 47 -17.09 2.49 8.98
N GLU A 48 -18.08 3.28 8.58
CA GLU A 48 -17.92 4.10 7.37
C GLU A 48 -16.64 4.99 7.46
N GLY A 49 -16.06 5.14 8.65
CA GLY A 49 -14.68 5.62 8.89
C GLY A 49 -13.56 4.56 9.08
N ALA A 50 -13.82 3.26 9.30
CA ALA A 50 -12.76 2.26 9.60
C ALA A 50 -12.40 1.34 8.43
N ALA A 51 -12.41 1.89 7.23
CA ALA A 51 -11.18 2.57 6.83
C ALA A 51 -11.43 3.36 5.55
N ALA A 52 -11.59 4.66 5.74
CA ALA A 52 -11.52 5.63 4.66
C ALA A 52 -10.18 5.43 3.91
N HIS A 53 -10.28 4.77 2.75
CA HIS A 53 -9.14 4.38 1.92
C HIS A 53 -9.32 5.05 0.58
N GLY A 54 -8.25 5.63 0.06
CA GLY A 54 -8.27 6.09 -1.32
C GLY A 54 -8.20 4.93 -2.30
N ARG A 55 -8.22 5.27 -3.59
CA ARG A 55 -8.14 4.30 -4.68
C ARG A 55 -7.08 4.73 -5.68
N LEU A 56 -6.19 3.80 -6.00
CA LEU A 56 -5.33 3.85 -7.17
C LEU A 56 -6.00 3.01 -8.26
N THR A 57 -6.33 3.62 -9.39
CA THR A 57 -6.83 2.89 -10.57
C THR A 57 -5.80 3.01 -11.68
N ILE A 58 -5.32 1.87 -12.17
CA ILE A 58 -4.35 1.78 -13.25
C ILE A 58 -5.04 1.17 -14.46
N THR A 59 -4.98 1.90 -15.56
CA THR A 59 -5.46 1.48 -16.88
C THR A 59 -4.32 1.68 -17.88
N PRO A 60 -4.42 1.12 -19.10
CA PRO A 60 -3.34 1.29 -20.07
C PRO A 60 -2.98 2.74 -20.41
N SER A 61 -3.95 3.66 -20.37
CA SER A 61 -3.71 5.06 -20.75
C SER A 61 -3.52 6.02 -19.58
N ARG A 62 -3.88 5.61 -18.35
CA ARG A 62 -3.87 6.52 -17.19
C ARG A 62 -3.78 5.78 -15.86
N LEU A 63 -3.21 6.51 -14.90
CA LEU A 63 -3.25 6.26 -13.48
C LEU A 63 -4.12 7.33 -12.81
N SER A 64 -5.10 6.94 -12.00
CA SER A 64 -5.96 7.87 -11.27
C SER A 64 -5.93 7.59 -9.77
N LEU A 65 -5.71 8.65 -8.98
CA LEU A 65 -5.80 8.64 -7.52
C LEU A 65 -7.12 9.28 -7.09
N ALA A 66 -7.88 8.55 -6.30
CA ALA A 66 -9.09 9.04 -5.66
C ALA A 66 -8.97 8.99 -4.14
N ASP A 67 -9.61 9.95 -3.47
CA ASP A 67 -9.61 10.09 -2.02
C ASP A 67 -10.56 9.08 -1.35
N GLU A 68 -10.72 9.20 -0.03
CA GLU A 68 -11.60 8.34 0.74
C GLU A 68 -13.09 8.45 0.39
N ARG A 69 -13.50 9.52 -0.31
CA ARG A 69 -14.85 9.74 -0.82
C ARG A 69 -15.02 9.23 -2.26
N GLY A 70 -13.96 8.70 -2.85
CA GLY A 70 -13.92 8.26 -4.24
C GLY A 70 -13.80 9.41 -5.25
N GLN A 71 -13.50 10.64 -4.81
CA GLN A 71 -13.26 11.76 -5.70
C GLN A 71 -11.84 11.69 -6.25
N VAL A 72 -11.71 11.67 -7.58
CA VAL A 72 -10.41 11.69 -8.25
C VAL A 72 -9.77 13.06 -8.04
N PHE A 73 -8.60 13.09 -7.40
CA PHE A 73 -7.85 14.32 -7.15
C PHE A 73 -6.57 14.41 -7.98
N GLN A 74 -6.10 13.30 -8.57
CA GLN A 74 -4.93 13.29 -9.44
C GLN A 74 -5.08 12.26 -10.55
N THR A 75 -4.65 12.62 -11.76
CA THR A 75 -4.48 11.70 -12.89
C THR A 75 -3.11 11.89 -13.50
N LEU A 76 -2.42 10.79 -13.79
CA LEU A 76 -1.09 10.76 -14.39
C LEU A 76 -1.11 9.87 -15.63
N ALA A 77 -0.38 10.28 -16.67
CA ALA A 77 -0.05 9.35 -17.75
C ALA A 77 1.01 8.35 -17.26
N PRO A 78 0.95 7.07 -17.65
CA PRO A 78 1.96 6.08 -17.28
C PRO A 78 3.22 6.25 -18.15
N THR A 79 3.90 7.38 -18.01
CA THR A 79 5.13 7.70 -18.75
C THR A 79 6.19 8.24 -17.82
N SER A 80 7.47 8.08 -18.18
CA SER A 80 8.59 8.55 -17.36
C SER A 80 8.64 10.08 -17.18
N ALA A 81 7.93 10.83 -18.03
CA ALA A 81 7.78 12.28 -17.88
C ALA A 81 6.79 12.65 -16.75
N ALA A 82 5.75 11.84 -16.54
CA ALA A 82 4.74 12.07 -15.51
C ALA A 82 5.06 11.32 -14.21
N ILE A 83 5.68 10.15 -14.30
CA ILE A 83 6.08 9.28 -13.19
C ILE A 83 7.59 9.05 -13.32
N THR A 84 8.37 9.84 -12.59
CA THR A 84 9.84 9.82 -12.70
C THR A 84 10.48 8.63 -12.00
N ASP A 85 9.82 8.08 -10.99
CA ASP A 85 10.25 6.86 -10.30
C ASP A 85 9.06 6.16 -9.65
N VAL A 86 9.14 4.82 -9.57
CA VAL A 86 8.28 4.00 -8.73
C VAL A 86 9.17 3.28 -7.72
N GLN A 87 9.02 3.58 -6.43
CA GLN A 87 9.73 2.89 -5.38
C GLN A 87 8.83 1.86 -4.69
N LEU A 88 9.32 0.63 -4.54
CA LEU A 88 8.62 -0.43 -3.82
C LEU A 88 9.28 -0.72 -2.47
N GLY A 89 8.48 -1.16 -1.50
CA GLY A 89 8.95 -1.56 -0.18
C GLY A 89 7.93 -2.38 0.58
N LEU A 90 8.34 -3.01 1.68
CA LEU A 90 7.48 -3.83 2.52
C LEU A 90 7.63 -3.40 3.98
N TYR A 91 6.53 -3.05 4.62
CA TYR A 91 6.49 -2.78 6.05
C TYR A 91 5.88 -3.95 6.82
N ARG A 92 6.29 -4.12 8.08
CA ARG A 92 5.61 -4.99 9.03
C ARG A 92 4.99 -4.19 10.17
N SER A 93 3.76 -4.55 10.51
CA SER A 93 3.03 -4.02 11.65
C SER A 93 2.45 -5.17 12.49
N ILE A 94 2.17 -4.91 13.76
CA ILE A 94 1.50 -5.89 14.62
C ILE A 94 0.01 -5.57 14.65
N VAL A 95 -0.82 -6.57 14.39
CA VAL A 95 -2.27 -6.45 14.56
C VAL A 95 -2.79 -7.40 15.64
N ARG A 96 -3.71 -6.90 16.45
CA ARG A 96 -4.49 -7.72 17.38
C ARG A 96 -5.50 -8.55 16.60
N GLN A 97 -5.45 -9.86 16.74
CA GLN A 97 -6.50 -10.77 16.27
C GLN A 97 -7.54 -10.94 17.38
N LEU A 98 -8.82 -10.67 17.09
CA LEU A 98 -9.92 -10.97 18.01
C LEU A 98 -10.19 -12.49 18.03
N GLY A 99 -10.20 -13.09 19.22
CA GLY A 99 -10.43 -14.52 19.47
C GLY A 99 -10.11 -14.89 20.93
N ASN A 100 -10.32 -16.16 21.31
CA ASN A 100 -9.99 -16.68 22.65
C ASN A 100 -8.46 -16.66 22.86
N GLY A 101 -7.95 -15.53 23.36
CA GLY A 101 -6.53 -15.23 23.55
C GLY A 101 -6.03 -14.14 22.58
N VAL A 102 -5.33 -13.13 23.12
CA VAL A 102 -4.69 -12.08 22.31
C VAL A 102 -3.54 -12.69 21.53
N ARG A 103 -3.78 -13.04 20.26
CA ARG A 103 -2.72 -13.44 19.33
C ARG A 103 -2.29 -12.23 18.51
N MET A 104 -1.03 -11.87 18.65
CA MET A 104 -0.37 -10.84 17.85
C MET A 104 0.09 -11.49 16.54
N LYS A 105 -0.43 -11.04 15.40
CA LYS A 105 0.02 -11.51 14.07
C LYS A 105 0.74 -10.38 13.35
N ALA A 106 1.84 -10.71 12.67
CA ALA A 106 2.47 -9.81 11.73
C ALA A 106 1.54 -9.54 10.56
N ARG A 107 1.33 -8.28 10.23
CA ARG A 107 0.70 -7.83 8.99
C ARG A 107 1.77 -7.16 8.16
N TYR A 108 1.94 -7.67 6.94
CA TYR A 108 2.80 -7.08 5.94
C TYR A 108 2.01 -6.12 5.06
N THR A 109 2.63 -5.02 4.69
CA THR A 109 2.04 -3.94 3.90
C THR A 109 3.02 -3.57 2.80
N LEU A 110 2.59 -3.67 1.55
CA LEU A 110 3.28 -3.10 0.41
C LEU A 110 3.23 -1.57 0.52
N ALA A 111 4.39 -0.94 0.38
CA ALA A 111 4.52 0.49 0.17
C ALA A 111 4.92 0.74 -1.28
N VAL A 112 4.13 1.55 -1.97
CA VAL A 112 4.41 2.04 -3.32
C VAL A 112 4.56 3.54 -3.22
N THR A 113 5.71 4.09 -3.60
CA THR A 113 5.90 5.53 -3.73
C THR A 113 5.95 5.87 -5.21
N LEU A 114 4.98 6.65 -5.67
CA LEU A 114 4.97 7.21 -7.02
C LEU A 114 5.62 8.60 -6.96
N MET A 115 6.76 8.77 -7.61
CA MET A 115 7.43 10.07 -7.71
C MET A 115 7.06 10.73 -9.04
N THR A 116 6.77 12.01 -8.98
CA THR A 116 6.47 12.88 -10.12
C THR A 116 7.36 14.11 -10.04
N PRO A 117 7.47 14.94 -11.09
CA PRO A 117 8.28 16.15 -11.04
C PRO A 117 7.89 17.14 -9.92
N SER A 118 6.64 17.12 -9.46
CA SER A 118 6.11 18.09 -8.49
C SER A 118 5.74 17.50 -7.12
N ALA A 119 5.65 16.18 -7.00
CA ALA A 119 5.15 15.53 -5.79
C ALA A 119 5.57 14.05 -5.70
N SER A 120 5.54 13.50 -4.49
CA SER A 120 5.62 12.06 -4.23
C SER A 120 4.34 11.59 -3.54
N TYR A 121 3.76 10.50 -4.00
CA TYR A 121 2.55 9.90 -3.44
C TYR A 121 2.93 8.58 -2.78
N GLN A 122 2.74 8.44 -1.47
CA GLN A 122 3.04 7.19 -0.76
C GLN A 122 1.76 6.40 -0.50
N LEU A 123 1.62 5.26 -1.18
CA LEU A 123 0.46 4.38 -1.15
C LEU A 123 0.80 3.11 -0.36
N LEU A 124 -0.10 2.72 0.53
CA LEU A 124 0.02 1.49 1.32
C LEU A 124 -1.06 0.49 0.90
N ASN A 125 -0.69 -0.77 0.69
CA ASN A 125 -1.63 -1.85 0.38
C ASN A 125 -1.31 -3.12 1.19
N THR A 126 -2.33 -3.75 1.78
CA THR A 126 -2.14 -4.99 2.57
C THR A 126 -2.37 -6.28 1.78
N ASP A 127 -2.85 -6.19 0.55
CA ASP A 127 -3.02 -7.31 -0.37
C ASP A 127 -1.75 -7.45 -1.23
N LEU A 128 -0.82 -8.28 -0.78
CA LEU A 128 0.49 -8.42 -1.42
C LEU A 128 0.43 -9.13 -2.80
N ALA A 129 -0.70 -9.74 -3.16
CA ALA A 129 -0.88 -10.32 -4.49
C ALA A 129 -0.80 -9.27 -5.62
N VAL A 130 -0.89 -7.97 -5.28
CA VAL A 130 -0.71 -6.88 -6.24
C VAL A 130 0.73 -6.69 -6.71
N ILE A 131 1.73 -7.26 -6.02
CA ILE A 131 3.15 -7.02 -6.31
C ILE A 131 3.50 -7.43 -7.75
N GLU A 132 3.21 -8.66 -8.14
CA GLU A 132 3.50 -9.18 -9.48
C GLU A 132 2.84 -8.37 -10.62
N PRO A 133 1.50 -8.13 -10.62
CA PRO A 133 0.88 -7.36 -11.68
C PRO A 133 1.36 -5.90 -11.67
N LEU A 134 1.69 -5.32 -10.52
CA LEU A 134 2.27 -3.98 -10.44
C LEU A 134 3.66 -3.94 -11.08
N ILE A 135 4.52 -4.92 -10.83
CA ILE A 135 5.84 -5.03 -11.48
C ILE A 135 5.69 -5.20 -13.00
N ALA A 136 4.74 -6.02 -13.44
CA ALA A 136 4.43 -6.18 -14.86
C ALA A 136 4.05 -4.83 -15.50
N TRP A 137 3.13 -4.09 -14.86
CA TRP A 137 2.75 -2.75 -15.31
C TRP A 137 3.96 -1.78 -15.37
N ILE A 138 4.82 -1.76 -14.35
CA ILE A 138 6.03 -0.92 -14.35
C ILE A 138 6.94 -1.25 -15.54
N LYS A 139 7.11 -2.54 -15.85
CA LYS A 139 7.90 -3.01 -17.00
C LYS A 139 7.25 -2.67 -18.34
N ASP A 140 5.96 -2.87 -18.49
CA ASP A 140 5.21 -2.62 -19.74
C ASP A 140 5.30 -1.13 -20.16
N TYR A 141 5.26 -0.22 -19.19
CA TYR A 141 5.38 1.23 -19.41
C TYR A 141 6.81 1.76 -19.29
N GLN A 142 7.79 0.86 -19.13
CA GLN A 142 9.22 1.21 -19.02
C GLN A 142 9.49 2.28 -17.95
N LEU A 143 8.75 2.24 -16.85
CA LEU A 143 8.92 3.17 -15.75
C LEU A 143 10.18 2.80 -14.96
N HIS A 144 10.90 3.83 -14.49
CA HIS A 144 12.03 3.59 -13.59
C HIS A 144 11.54 2.98 -12.27
N LEU A 145 12.26 1.97 -11.78
CA LEU A 145 11.91 1.20 -10.59
C LEU A 145 13.05 1.24 -9.58
N THR A 146 12.79 1.84 -8.42
CA THR A 146 13.65 1.73 -7.24
C THR A 146 13.15 0.58 -6.36
N ASP A 147 13.79 -0.58 -6.45
CA ASP A 147 13.40 -1.79 -5.73
C ASP A 147 14.52 -2.30 -4.79
N PRO A 148 14.70 -1.65 -3.61
CA PRO A 148 15.77 -2.01 -2.67
C PRO A 148 15.56 -3.38 -2.00
N LEU A 149 14.38 -4.00 -2.17
CA LEU A 149 14.05 -5.30 -1.60
C LEU A 149 14.07 -6.42 -2.66
N GLN A 150 14.37 -6.10 -3.92
CA GLN A 150 14.39 -7.06 -5.03
C GLN A 150 13.06 -7.81 -5.19
N LEU A 151 11.93 -7.15 -4.90
CA LEU A 151 10.59 -7.72 -5.08
C LEU A 151 10.34 -8.11 -6.56
N ALA A 152 10.90 -7.35 -7.50
CA ALA A 152 10.74 -7.55 -8.95
C ALA A 152 11.36 -8.84 -9.50
N THR A 153 12.29 -9.41 -8.75
CA THR A 153 13.03 -10.63 -9.12
C THR A 153 12.76 -11.78 -8.15
N SER A 154 11.92 -11.56 -7.15
CA SER A 154 11.59 -12.56 -6.13
C SER A 154 10.56 -13.56 -6.66
N ASP A 155 10.73 -14.83 -6.28
CA ASP A 155 9.86 -15.97 -6.59
C ASP A 155 8.95 -16.35 -5.41
N LEU A 156 8.82 -15.46 -4.42
CA LEU A 156 8.07 -15.72 -3.20
C LEU A 156 6.56 -15.77 -3.46
N ASP A 157 5.88 -16.69 -2.77
CA ASP A 157 4.42 -16.67 -2.67
C ASP A 157 3.98 -15.51 -1.76
N TRP A 158 3.60 -14.39 -2.37
CA TRP A 158 3.17 -13.18 -1.68
C TRP A 158 1.92 -13.36 -0.81
N LEU A 159 1.06 -14.34 -1.12
CA LEU A 159 -0.13 -14.63 -0.32
C LEU A 159 0.23 -15.30 1.02
N ASN A 160 1.37 -15.99 1.06
CA ASN A 160 1.84 -16.77 2.22
C ASN A 160 3.22 -16.33 2.72
N LEU A 161 3.57 -15.04 2.56
CA LEU A 161 4.82 -14.48 3.04
C LEU A 161 5.04 -14.78 4.54
N THR A 162 6.15 -15.43 4.86
CA THR A 162 6.54 -15.77 6.24
C THR A 162 7.40 -14.68 6.88
N THR A 163 7.50 -14.69 8.22
CA THR A 163 8.39 -13.76 8.94
C THR A 163 9.84 -13.92 8.53
N ALA A 164 10.32 -15.15 8.35
CA ALA A 164 11.71 -15.40 7.94
C ALA A 164 11.99 -14.84 6.54
N GLN A 165 11.08 -15.02 5.58
CA GLN A 165 11.20 -14.43 4.25
C GLN A 165 11.16 -12.90 4.29
N PHE A 166 10.24 -12.30 5.05
CA PHE A 166 10.19 -10.85 5.24
C PHE A 166 11.51 -10.31 5.82
N GLU A 167 12.04 -10.96 6.85
CA GLU A 167 13.29 -10.54 7.48
C GLU A 167 14.48 -10.69 6.53
N ALA A 168 14.54 -11.77 5.74
CA ALA A 168 15.55 -11.94 4.70
C ALA A 168 15.50 -10.81 3.65
N LEU A 169 14.32 -10.44 3.17
CA LEU A 169 14.15 -9.35 2.19
C LEU A 169 14.55 -7.99 2.77
N THR A 170 14.17 -7.72 4.02
CA THR A 170 14.26 -6.37 4.59
C THR A 170 15.51 -6.10 5.39
N LYS A 171 16.30 -7.13 5.74
CA LYS A 171 17.52 -7.00 6.55
C LYS A 171 18.49 -5.97 5.94
N GLY A 172 19.00 -5.06 6.78
CA GLY A 172 19.92 -4.02 6.34
C GLY A 172 19.26 -2.84 5.60
N THR A 173 17.93 -2.84 5.45
CA THR A 173 17.18 -1.75 4.83
C THR A 173 16.35 -0.98 5.86
N LYS A 174 15.84 0.20 5.48
CA LYS A 174 14.90 0.99 6.29
C LYS A 174 13.58 0.27 6.60
N TYR A 175 13.31 -0.84 5.91
CA TYR A 175 12.06 -1.61 5.99
C TYR A 175 12.08 -2.70 7.08
N PHE A 176 13.25 -3.03 7.64
CA PHE A 176 13.38 -4.10 8.64
C PHE A 176 12.63 -3.80 9.95
N THR A 177 12.52 -2.53 10.31
CA THR A 177 12.02 -2.12 11.62
C THR A 177 10.50 -2.24 11.71
N TRP A 178 9.99 -2.51 12.92
CA TRP A 178 8.56 -2.60 13.17
C TRP A 178 7.89 -1.24 13.02
N GLN A 179 6.99 -1.11 12.06
CA GLN A 179 6.17 0.09 11.92
C GLN A 179 4.82 -0.11 12.60
N GLN A 180 4.57 0.71 13.61
CA GLN A 180 3.22 0.92 14.10
C GLN A 180 2.57 2.00 13.25
N THR A 181 1.45 1.71 12.59
CA THR A 181 0.66 2.72 11.87
C THR A 181 -0.44 3.23 12.80
N ILE A 182 -0.53 4.56 12.96
CA ILE A 182 -1.64 5.18 13.71
C ILE A 182 -2.89 5.14 12.84
N GLY A 183 -4.03 4.73 13.43
CA GLY A 183 -5.31 4.54 12.73
C GLY A 183 -5.67 3.09 12.40
N ALA A 184 -4.77 2.13 12.63
CA ALA A 184 -5.03 0.71 12.37
C ALA A 184 -5.84 -0.01 13.47
N HIS A 185 -6.03 0.62 14.64
CA HIS A 185 -6.91 0.22 15.74
C HIS A 185 -6.98 1.33 16.80
N TRP A 186 -8.18 1.86 17.05
CA TRP A 186 -8.76 2.02 18.39
C TRP A 186 -10.19 1.49 18.29
#